data_AF-A0A9W8Z9B6-F1
#
_entry.id   AF-A0A9W8Z9B6-F1
#
_cell.length_a   1.000
_cell.length_b   1.000
_cell.length_c   1.000
_cell.angle_alpha   90.00
_cell.angle_beta   90.00
_cell.angle_gamma   90.00
#
_symmetry.space_group_name_H-M   'P 1'
#
loop_
_entity.id
_entity.type
_entity.pdbx_description
1 polymer ?
#
loop_
_entity_poly.entity_id
_entity_poly.type
_entity_poly.pdbx_seq_one_letter_code
_entity_poly.pdbx_strand_id
1 'polypeptide(L)'
;MRTTIIPFAAVAADYKEVKAMQDTSRPTSRSQRFNTAHHTLQDILPVIPETLTFKHKQPPWIPHVVQIPAFLLEALMRCHAAWVSTNEFPPELIQEVVEMRSSTKRGKELSLLLNGEKEWFIRLDQTSPKDPPLGGKKPTLTLECVVKKICSSMRAWNSLQADRENAQKKAERSR
;
A
#
# COMPACT_ATOMS: atom_id res chain seq x y z
N MET A 1 -8.57 6.80 1.21
CA MET A 1 -7.50 5.80 1.07
C MET A 1 -6.17 6.33 1.60
N ARG A 2 -5.36 5.45 2.18
CA ARG A 2 -3.99 5.73 2.61
C ARG A 2 -3.00 4.77 1.95
N THR A 3 -1.80 5.28 1.71
CA THR A 3 -0.62 4.52 1.32
C THR A 3 0.22 4.27 2.57
N THR A 4 0.50 3.01 2.85
CA THR A 4 1.39 2.54 3.91
C THR A 4 2.73 2.16 3.29
N ILE A 5 3.80 2.67 3.86
CA ILE A 5 5.17 2.54 3.35
C ILE A 5 6.03 1.93 4.44
N ILE A 6 6.65 0.81 4.11
CA ILE A 6 7.35 -0.05 5.06
C ILE A 6 8.77 -0.25 4.54
N PRO A 7 9.81 -0.23 5.38
CA PRO A 7 11.17 -0.55 4.96
C PRO A 7 11.23 -1.91 4.27
N PHE A 8 11.78 -1.97 3.05
CA PHE A 8 11.82 -3.22 2.28
C PHE A 8 12.67 -4.29 2.97
N ALA A 9 13.75 -3.90 3.65
CA ALA A 9 14.60 -4.80 4.43
C ALA A 9 13.81 -5.62 5.47
N ALA A 10 12.82 -5.01 6.14
CA ALA A 10 11.98 -5.70 7.11
C ALA A 10 11.09 -6.77 6.44
N VAL A 11 10.53 -6.45 5.27
CA VAL A 11 9.73 -7.39 4.47
C VAL A 11 10.59 -8.52 3.93
N ALA A 12 11.80 -8.22 3.46
CA ALA A 12 12.74 -9.20 2.92
C ALA A 12 13.25 -10.15 4.00
N ALA A 13 13.55 -9.65 5.21
CA ALA A 13 13.94 -10.47 6.35
C ALA A 13 12.83 -11.47 6.73
N ASP A 14 11.59 -10.99 6.86
CA ASP A 14 10.44 -11.84 7.17
C ASP A 14 10.17 -12.88 6.08
N TYR A 15 10.31 -12.50 4.81
CA TYR A 15 10.17 -13.45 3.70
C TYR A 15 11.22 -14.57 3.78
N LYS A 16 12.48 -14.24 4.12
CA LYS A 16 13.55 -15.21 4.33
C LYS A 16 13.25 -16.13 5.53
N GLU A 17 12.79 -15.57 6.66
CA GLU A 17 12.40 -16.33 7.85
C GLU A 17 11.28 -17.34 7.55
N VAL A 18 10.21 -16.89 6.89
CA VAL A 18 9.07 -17.75 6.52
C VAL A 18 9.51 -18.87 5.57
N LYS A 19 10.34 -18.54 4.58
CA LYS A 19 10.83 -19.54 3.62
C LYS A 19 11.67 -20.60 4.34
N ALA A 20 12.54 -20.21 5.27
CA ALA A 20 13.32 -21.14 6.08
C ALA A 20 12.45 -22.05 6.96
N MET A 21 11.29 -21.57 7.44
CA MET A 21 10.34 -22.39 8.20
C MET A 21 9.52 -23.35 7.31
N GLN A 22 9.28 -23.01 6.04
CA GLN A 22 8.55 -23.86 5.09
C GLN A 22 9.33 -25.10 4.67
N ASP A 23 10.66 -25.07 4.73
CA ASP A 23 11.53 -26.21 4.44
C ASP A 23 11.58 -27.25 5.59
N THR A 24 10.73 -27.10 6.61
CA THR A 24 10.59 -28.05 7.73
C THR A 24 9.40 -29.00 7.53
N SER A 25 9.44 -30.17 8.16
CA SER A 25 8.43 -31.24 8.02
C SER A 25 7.00 -30.89 8.49
N ARG A 26 6.78 -29.67 8.98
CA ARG A 26 5.48 -29.11 9.38
C ARG A 26 5.31 -27.69 8.84
N PRO A 27 4.84 -27.51 7.59
CA PRO A 27 4.71 -26.20 6.96
C PRO A 27 3.50 -25.46 7.54
N THR A 28 3.65 -24.83 8.70
CA THR A 28 2.60 -24.01 9.29
C THR A 28 3.13 -22.63 9.64
N SER A 29 2.94 -21.68 8.72
CA SER A 29 2.71 -20.26 8.98
C SER A 29 3.06 -19.46 7.73
N ARG A 30 2.05 -18.96 7.00
CA ARG A 30 2.27 -17.78 6.17
C ARG A 30 2.38 -16.60 7.13
N SER A 31 3.49 -15.87 7.10
CA SER A 31 3.61 -14.66 7.90
C SER A 31 2.45 -13.70 7.58
N GLN A 32 1.73 -13.32 8.63
CA GLN A 32 0.73 -12.26 8.62
C GLN A 32 1.31 -10.93 9.11
N ARG A 33 2.61 -10.89 9.41
CA ARG A 33 3.31 -9.74 10.00
C ARG A 33 3.01 -8.46 9.21
N PHE A 34 3.16 -8.49 7.90
CA PHE A 34 2.90 -7.35 7.01
C PHE A 34 1.47 -7.32 6.45
N ASN A 35 0.56 -8.12 7.02
CA ASN A 35 -0.83 -8.25 6.61
C ASN A 35 -1.74 -7.45 7.55
N THR A 36 -1.66 -6.12 7.47
CA THR A 36 -2.48 -5.26 8.31
C THR A 36 -3.79 -4.93 7.62
N ALA A 37 -4.91 -5.32 8.21
CA ALA A 37 -6.11 -4.51 8.23
C ALA A 37 -5.97 -3.51 9.38
N HIS A 38 -6.48 -2.28 9.22
CA HIS A 38 -6.34 -1.21 10.21
C HIS A 38 -7.30 -1.37 11.38
N HIS A 39 -7.23 -2.50 12.09
CA HIS A 39 -7.89 -2.67 13.36
C HIS A 39 -6.97 -2.21 14.48
N THR A 40 -7.47 -1.36 15.36
CA THR A 40 -6.80 -1.08 16.62
C THR A 40 -6.89 -2.33 17.51
N LEU A 41 -6.02 -2.43 18.52
CA LEU A 41 -6.14 -3.50 19.50
C LEU A 41 -7.54 -3.50 20.16
N GLN A 42 -8.13 -2.32 20.36
CA GLN A 42 -9.48 -2.15 20.89
C GLN A 42 -10.56 -2.72 19.95
N ASP A 43 -10.37 -2.63 18.63
CA ASP A 43 -11.30 -3.21 17.66
C ASP A 43 -11.19 -4.75 17.61
N ILE A 44 -10.00 -5.29 17.87
CA ILE A 44 -9.72 -6.72 17.74
C ILE A 44 -10.12 -7.47 19.01
N LEU A 45 -9.80 -6.94 20.20
CA LEU A 45 -9.99 -7.63 21.48
C LEU A 45 -11.41 -8.18 21.70
N PRO A 46 -12.50 -7.47 21.34
CA PRO A 46 -13.86 -7.99 21.49
C PRO A 46 -14.18 -9.19 20.59
N VAL A 47 -13.51 -9.30 19.44
CA VAL A 47 -13.74 -10.37 18.45
C VAL A 47 -12.78 -11.53 18.66
N ILE A 48 -11.53 -11.23 19.01
CA ILE A 48 -10.45 -12.18 19.24
C ILE A 48 -9.75 -11.81 20.55
N PRO A 49 -10.30 -12.27 21.69
CA PRO A 49 -9.72 -11.98 22.99
C PRO A 49 -8.37 -12.68 23.16
N GLU A 50 -7.49 -12.05 23.93
CA GLU A 50 -6.23 -12.68 24.33
C GLU A 50 -6.46 -13.80 25.33
N THR A 51 -5.59 -14.80 25.32
CA THR A 51 -5.56 -15.89 26.29
C THR A 51 -4.15 -16.01 26.89
N LEU A 52 -3.92 -17.01 27.76
CA LEU A 52 -2.59 -17.33 28.27
C LEU A 52 -1.62 -17.78 27.17
N THR A 53 -2.14 -18.39 26.09
CA THR A 53 -1.35 -18.95 24.99
C THR A 53 -1.37 -18.07 23.74
N PHE A 54 -2.24 -17.05 23.69
CA PHE A 54 -2.41 -16.17 22.55
C PHE A 54 -2.35 -14.69 22.96
N LYS A 55 -1.40 -13.96 22.36
CA LYS A 55 -1.20 -12.52 22.58
C LYS A 55 -1.08 -11.79 21.26
N HIS A 56 -1.76 -10.64 21.16
CA HIS A 56 -1.58 -9.74 20.03
C HIS A 56 -0.21 -9.07 20.15
N LYS A 57 0.50 -8.92 19.04
CA LYS A 57 1.79 -8.22 19.01
C LYS A 57 1.73 -7.10 17.98
N GLN A 58 2.22 -5.93 18.38
CA GLN A 58 2.47 -4.88 17.40
C GLN A 58 3.55 -5.32 16.43
N PRO A 59 3.44 -4.94 15.15
CA PRO A 59 4.46 -5.29 14.18
C PRO A 59 5.80 -4.57 14.52
N PRO A 60 6.96 -5.22 14.35
CA PRO A 60 8.28 -4.67 14.72
C PRO A 60 8.80 -3.56 13.78
N TRP A 61 7.95 -2.92 12.99
CA TRP A 61 8.33 -1.82 12.11
C TRP A 61 7.36 -0.64 12.28
N ILE A 62 7.89 0.56 12.07
CA ILE A 62 7.10 1.80 12.08
C ILE A 62 6.75 2.13 10.63
N PRO A 63 5.48 2.01 10.21
CA PRO A 63 5.08 2.38 8.87
C PRO A 63 4.95 3.89 8.72
N HIS A 64 5.30 4.42 7.54
CA HIS A 64 4.87 5.75 7.13
C HIS A 64 3.50 5.64 6.46
N VAL A 65 2.48 6.28 7.02
CA VAL A 65 1.11 6.25 6.51
C VAL A 65 0.75 7.63 5.95
N VAL A 66 0.42 7.68 4.67
CA VAL A 66 0.11 8.91 3.95
C VAL A 66 -1.27 8.80 3.33
N GLN A 67 -2.15 9.75 3.62
CA GLN A 67 -3.46 9.81 2.96
C GLN A 67 -3.29 10.20 1.49
N ILE A 68 -3.99 9.48 0.60
CA ILE A 68 -4.13 9.88 -0.79
C ILE A 68 -5.19 10.98 -0.85
N PRO A 69 -4.85 12.20 -1.29
CA PRO A 69 -5.83 13.27 -1.43
C PRO A 69 -6.91 12.91 -2.44
N ALA A 70 -8.15 13.33 -2.17
CA ALA A 70 -9.28 13.03 -3.06
C ALA A 70 -9.09 13.58 -4.48
N PHE A 71 -8.48 14.77 -4.62
CA PHE A 71 -8.18 15.36 -5.93
C PHE A 71 -7.15 14.55 -6.73
N LEU A 72 -6.29 13.76 -6.06
CA LEU A 72 -5.29 12.92 -6.72
C LEU A 72 -5.93 11.66 -7.33
N LEU A 73 -7.14 11.31 -6.89
CA LEU A 73 -7.84 10.09 -7.30
C LEU A 73 -8.09 10.09 -8.80
N GLU A 74 -8.68 11.16 -9.35
CA GLU A 74 -8.99 11.27 -10.79
C GLU A 74 -7.74 11.14 -11.66
N ALA A 75 -6.61 11.71 -11.22
CA ALA A 75 -5.35 11.61 -11.95
C ALA A 75 -4.76 10.19 -11.91
N LEU A 76 -4.86 9.51 -10.76
CA LEU A 76 -4.52 8.08 -10.65
C LEU A 76 -5.42 7.21 -11.53
N MET A 77 -6.71 7.58 -11.66
CA MET A 77 -7.65 6.89 -12.54
C MET A 77 -7.30 7.06 -14.02
N ARG A 78 -6.93 8.27 -14.45
CA ARG A 78 -6.41 8.50 -15.82
C ARG A 78 -5.15 7.69 -16.11
N CYS A 79 -4.20 7.66 -15.17
CA CYS A 79 -2.99 6.85 -15.31
C CYS A 79 -3.30 5.34 -15.41
N HIS A 80 -4.23 4.84 -14.62
CA HIS A 80 -4.66 3.44 -14.71
C HIS A 80 -5.34 3.13 -16.05
N ALA A 81 -6.23 4.00 -16.51
CA ALA A 81 -6.91 3.83 -17.80
C ALA A 81 -5.90 3.79 -18.96
N ALA A 82 -4.91 4.69 -18.97
CA ALA A 82 -3.83 4.69 -19.95
C ALA A 82 -3.02 3.38 -19.91
N TRP A 83 -2.66 2.90 -18.71
CA TRP A 83 -1.97 1.63 -18.56
C TRP A 83 -2.79 0.45 -19.11
N VAL A 84 -4.09 0.39 -18.82
CA VAL A 84 -4.95 -0.70 -19.30
C VAL A 84 -5.13 -0.65 -20.82
N SER A 85 -5.18 0.55 -21.42
CA SER A 85 -5.42 0.70 -22.86
C SER A 85 -4.17 0.53 -23.70
N THR A 86 -3.01 1.03 -23.26
CA THR A 86 -1.78 1.04 -24.06
C THR A 86 -0.67 0.15 -23.51
N ASN A 87 -0.83 -0.41 -22.30
CA ASN A 87 0.23 -1.10 -21.56
C ASN A 87 1.48 -0.21 -21.34
N GLU A 88 1.30 1.10 -21.37
CA GLU A 88 2.33 2.10 -21.17
C GLU A 88 1.83 3.21 -20.26
N PHE A 89 2.77 3.90 -19.61
CA PHE A 89 2.48 5.08 -18.82
C PHE A 89 2.99 6.32 -19.55
N PRO A 90 2.10 7.17 -20.09
CA PRO A 90 2.49 8.45 -20.65
C PRO A 90 3.30 9.24 -19.62
N PRO A 91 4.55 9.66 -19.93
CA PRO A 91 5.41 10.34 -18.97
C PRO A 91 4.76 11.58 -18.36
N GLU A 92 4.01 12.32 -19.18
CA GLU A 92 3.28 13.52 -18.80
C GLU A 92 2.24 13.24 -17.70
N LEU A 93 1.46 12.17 -17.83
CA LEU A 93 0.45 11.80 -16.83
C LEU A 93 1.09 11.37 -15.50
N ILE A 94 2.20 10.64 -15.57
CA ILE A 94 2.94 10.24 -14.37
C ILE A 94 3.51 11.47 -13.66
N GLN A 95 4.12 12.38 -14.42
CA GLN A 95 4.69 13.61 -13.89
C GLN A 95 3.61 14.48 -13.25
N GLU A 96 2.44 14.62 -13.89
CA GLU A 96 1.28 15.34 -13.35
C GLU A 96 0.87 14.79 -11.98
N VAL A 97 0.76 13.46 -11.85
CA VAL A 97 0.42 12.80 -10.57
C VAL A 97 1.51 13.00 -9.53
N VAL A 98 2.78 12.90 -9.91
CA VAL A 98 3.93 13.12 -9.03
C VAL A 98 3.95 14.55 -8.49
N GLU A 99 3.72 15.54 -9.34
CA GLU A 99 3.66 16.95 -8.98
C GLU A 99 2.47 17.26 -8.08
N MET A 100 1.27 16.81 -8.46
CA MET A 100 0.07 16.97 -7.63
C MET A 100 0.24 16.35 -6.26
N ARG A 101 0.84 15.15 -6.18
CA ARG A 101 1.12 14.51 -4.90
C ARG A 101 2.10 15.34 -4.08
N SER A 102 3.20 15.78 -4.69
CA SER A 102 4.28 16.56 -4.06
C SER A 102 3.88 17.98 -3.68
N SER A 103 2.78 18.51 -4.22
CA SER A 103 2.23 19.82 -3.83
C SER A 103 1.76 19.85 -2.37
N THR A 104 1.37 18.69 -1.82
CA THR A 104 0.86 18.59 -0.45
C THR A 104 1.98 18.45 0.56
N LYS A 105 1.80 18.96 1.79
CA LYS A 105 2.77 18.79 2.90
C LYS A 105 3.17 17.33 3.09
N ARG A 106 2.19 16.42 3.11
CA ARG A 106 2.41 14.98 3.26
C ARG A 106 3.10 14.35 2.05
N GLY A 107 2.85 14.85 0.85
CA GLY A 107 3.56 14.44 -0.36
C GLY A 107 5.00 14.89 -0.40
N LYS A 108 5.32 16.08 0.13
CA LYS A 108 6.72 16.54 0.30
C LYS A 108 7.47 15.65 1.28
N GLU A 109 6.89 15.39 2.45
CA GLU A 109 7.45 14.45 3.45
C GLU A 109 7.70 13.07 2.82
N LEU A 110 6.75 12.59 2.00
CA LEU A 110 6.86 11.33 1.29
C LEU A 110 7.97 11.34 0.23
N SER A 111 8.14 12.44 -0.49
CA SER A 111 9.18 12.58 -1.52
C SER A 111 10.58 12.54 -0.91
N LEU A 112 10.75 13.04 0.32
CA LEU A 112 12.01 12.92 1.06
C LEU A 112 12.34 11.46 1.43
N LEU A 113 11.33 10.63 1.68
CA LEU A 113 11.52 9.21 1.96
C LEU A 113 11.82 8.41 0.69
N LEU A 114 11.18 8.78 -0.42
CA LEU A 114 11.30 8.14 -1.74
C LEU A 114 12.28 8.88 -2.65
N ASN A 115 13.49 9.09 -2.13
CA ASN A 115 14.56 9.86 -2.77
C ASN A 115 15.51 9.01 -3.64
N GLY A 116 15.29 7.70 -3.76
CA GLY A 116 16.18 6.79 -4.48
C GLY A 116 17.20 6.05 -3.60
N GLU A 117 17.44 6.48 -2.36
CA GLU A 117 18.50 5.91 -1.51
C GLU A 117 18.02 4.69 -0.72
N LYS A 118 16.76 4.70 -0.30
CA LYS A 118 16.16 3.66 0.52
C LYS A 118 15.11 2.88 -0.26
N GLU A 119 15.09 1.58 0.01
CA GLU A 119 14.13 0.66 -0.59
C GLU A 119 12.88 0.51 0.28
N TRP A 120 11.72 0.69 -0.33
CA TRP A 120 10.44 0.67 0.35
C TRP A 120 9.46 -0.32 -0.24
N PHE A 121 8.65 -0.92 0.62
CA PHE A 121 7.48 -1.69 0.25
C PHE A 121 6.22 -0.82 0.40
N ILE A 122 5.34 -0.87 -0.60
CA ILE A 122 4.14 -0.03 -0.66
C ILE A 122 2.90 -0.90 -0.53
N ARG A 123 1.94 -0.43 0.27
CA ARG A 123 0.64 -1.06 0.47
C ARG A 123 -0.46 0.00 0.56
N LEU A 124 -1.67 -0.36 0.16
CA LEU A 124 -2.88 0.42 0.38
C LEU A 124 -3.68 -0.21 1.54
N ASP A 125 -4.56 0.57 2.19
CA ASP A 125 -5.30 0.16 3.41
C ASP A 125 -5.85 -1.28 3.37
N GLN A 126 -6.42 -1.70 2.23
CA GLN A 126 -7.08 -3.00 2.06
C GLN A 126 -6.37 -3.93 1.07
N THR A 127 -5.38 -3.43 0.33
CA THR A 127 -4.72 -4.21 -0.73
C THR A 127 -3.24 -3.90 -0.79
N SER A 128 -2.45 -4.95 -0.98
CA SER A 128 -1.07 -4.78 -1.42
C SER A 128 -1.03 -4.97 -2.93
N PRO A 129 -0.47 -4.02 -3.70
CA PRO A 129 -0.29 -4.16 -5.14
C PRO A 129 0.82 -5.18 -5.42
N LYS A 130 0.49 -6.46 -5.19
CA LYS A 130 1.37 -7.63 -5.42
C LYS A 130 1.21 -8.21 -6.82
N ASP A 131 0.16 -7.81 -7.52
CA ASP A 131 -0.23 -8.18 -8.87
C ASP A 131 0.31 -7.31 -10.02
N PRO A 132 0.94 -6.13 -9.84
CA PRO A 132 1.37 -5.36 -11.00
C PRO A 132 2.49 -6.12 -11.73
N PRO A 133 2.39 -6.25 -13.07
CA PRO A 133 3.42 -6.89 -13.90
C PRO A 133 4.76 -6.15 -13.79
N LEU A 134 4.74 -4.86 -13.45
CA LEU A 134 5.91 -4.02 -13.19
C LEU A 134 6.54 -4.25 -11.81
N GLY A 135 6.57 -5.50 -11.34
CA GLY A 135 7.35 -5.89 -10.18
C GLY A 135 6.74 -5.51 -8.85
N GLY A 136 5.51 -5.95 -8.56
CA GLY A 136 4.88 -5.81 -7.23
C GLY A 136 5.70 -6.37 -6.05
N LYS A 137 6.67 -7.25 -6.32
CA LYS A 137 7.63 -7.78 -5.34
C LYS A 137 8.94 -7.00 -5.25
N LYS A 138 9.22 -6.11 -6.21
CA LYS A 138 10.44 -5.32 -6.23
C LYS A 138 10.33 -4.15 -5.24
N PRO A 139 11.45 -3.67 -4.70
CA PRO A 139 11.46 -2.46 -3.88
C PRO A 139 10.99 -1.24 -4.70
N THR A 140 10.46 -0.26 -3.99
CA THR A 140 10.06 1.05 -4.51
C THR A 140 11.06 2.08 -4.00
N LEU A 141 11.64 2.85 -4.91
CA LEU A 141 12.67 3.83 -4.55
C LEU A 141 12.18 5.27 -4.72
N THR A 142 11.35 5.53 -5.73
CA THR A 142 10.88 6.88 -6.08
C THR A 142 9.36 7.00 -6.02
N LEU A 143 8.85 8.22 -5.96
CA LEU A 143 7.41 8.50 -6.02
C LEU A 143 6.80 8.04 -7.36
N GLU A 144 7.55 8.16 -8.44
CA GLU A 144 7.17 7.66 -9.76
C GLU A 144 6.92 6.14 -9.74
N CYS A 145 7.82 5.38 -9.11
CA CYS A 145 7.64 3.95 -8.91
C CYS A 145 6.39 3.62 -8.10
N VAL A 146 6.03 4.45 -7.12
CA VAL A 146 4.77 4.29 -6.36
C VAL A 146 3.57 4.45 -7.27
N VAL A 147 3.54 5.52 -8.08
CA VAL A 147 2.43 5.79 -9.00
C VAL A 147 2.29 4.65 -10.00
N LYS A 148 3.37 4.24 -10.67
CA LYS A 148 3.36 3.13 -11.63
C LYS A 148 2.86 1.82 -10.99
N LYS A 149 3.30 1.49 -9.76
CA LYS A 149 2.85 0.27 -9.06
C LYS A 149 1.38 0.31 -8.65
N ILE A 150 0.88 1.47 -8.21
CA ILE A 150 -0.53 1.63 -7.87
C ILE A 150 -1.38 1.54 -9.15
N CYS A 151 -1.02 2.28 -10.19
CA CYS A 151 -1.81 2.36 -11.42
C CYS A 151 -1.72 1.11 -12.30
N SER A 152 -0.69 0.26 -12.16
CA SER A 152 -0.63 -1.04 -12.87
C SER A 152 -1.26 -2.20 -12.10
N SER A 153 -1.74 -1.98 -10.87
CA SER A 153 -2.35 -3.01 -10.03
C SER A 153 -3.87 -2.97 -10.11
N MET A 154 -4.49 -4.07 -10.56
CA MET A 154 -5.95 -4.22 -10.57
C MET A 154 -6.52 -4.27 -9.15
N ARG A 155 -5.76 -4.81 -8.19
CA ARG A 155 -6.15 -4.79 -6.77
C ARG A 155 -6.19 -3.38 -6.21
N ALA A 156 -5.18 -2.57 -6.51
CA ALA A 156 -5.15 -1.18 -6.11
C ALA A 156 -6.28 -0.38 -6.77
N TRP A 157 -6.57 -0.66 -8.05
CA TRP A 157 -7.67 -0.07 -8.78
C TRP A 157 -9.03 -0.31 -8.12
N ASN A 158 -9.34 -1.55 -7.78
CA ASN A 158 -10.61 -1.89 -7.11
C ASN A 158 -10.72 -1.20 -5.74
N SER A 159 -9.60 -1.02 -5.03
CA SER A 159 -9.57 -0.28 -3.76
C SER A 159 -9.82 1.22 -3.96
N LEU A 160 -9.23 1.81 -4.99
CA LEU A 160 -9.43 3.22 -5.36
C LEU A 160 -10.90 3.49 -5.73
N GLN A 161 -11.53 2.60 -6.50
CA GLN A 161 -12.94 2.71 -6.87
C GLN A 161 -13.87 2.59 -5.66
N ALA A 162 -13.66 1.57 -4.82
CA ALA A 162 -14.46 1.38 -3.61
C ALA A 162 -14.38 2.60 -2.67
N ASP A 163 -13.20 3.19 -2.52
CA ASP A 163 -13.02 4.42 -1.74
C ASP A 163 -13.72 5.64 -2.35
N ARG A 164 -13.74 5.76 -3.69
CA ARG A 164 -14.49 6.79 -4.40
C ARG A 164 -15.98 6.70 -4.11
N GLU A 165 -16.56 5.51 -4.28
CA GLU A 165 -17.97 5.26 -4.06
C GLU A 165 -18.36 5.49 -2.59
N ASN A 166 -17.51 5.07 -1.65
CA ASN A 166 -17.72 5.30 -0.23
C ASN A 166 -17.67 6.80 0.11
N ALA A 167 -16.80 7.58 -0.53
CA ALA A 167 -16.73 9.02 -0.33
C ALA A 167 -17.99 9.73 -0.87
N GLN A 168 -18.48 9.31 -2.05
CA GLN A 168 -19.72 9.84 -2.64
C GLN A 168 -20.93 9.55 -1.76
N LYS A 169 -21.11 8.30 -1.34
CA LYS A 169 -22.21 7.89 -0.44
C LYS A 169 -22.20 8.65 0.89
N LYS A 170 -21.02 8.96 1.44
CA LYS A 170 -20.90 9.78 2.66
C LYS A 170 -21.32 11.23 2.42
N ALA A 171 -20.91 11.83 1.30
CA ALA A 171 -21.29 13.19 0.94
C ALA A 171 -22.80 13.34 0.73
N GLU A 172 -23.46 12.33 0.15
CA GLU A 172 -24.91 12.30 -0.03
C GLU A 172 -25.67 12.16 1.29
N ARG A 173 -25.16 11.39 2.26
CA ARG A 173 -25.78 11.21 3.59
C ARG A 173 -25.59 12.40 4.54
N SER A 174 -24.68 13.31 4.22
CA SER A 174 -24.42 14.52 5.01
C SER A 174 -25.15 15.76 4.45
N ARG A 175 -25.98 15.59 3.42
CA ARG A 175 -26.93 16.58 2.91
C ARG A 175 -28.33 16.26 3.41
#